data_AF-A0A955S049-F1
#
_entry.id   AF-A0A955S049-F1
#
_cell.length_a   1.000
_cell.length_b   1.000
_cell.length_c   1.000
_cell.angle_alpha   90.00
_cell.angle_beta   90.00
_cell.angle_gamma   90.00
#
_symmetry.space_group_name_H-M   'P 1'
#
loop_
_entity.id
_entity.type
_entity.pdbx_description
1 polymer ?
#
loop_
_entity_poly.entity_id
_entity_poly.type
_entity_poly.pdbx_seq_one_letter_code
_entity_poly.pdbx_strand_id
1 'polypeptide(L)' 'MLAETFIIIGVMFVAVMGPAVVIATLGKAVIKALSRNPSAASKIFMGMVVMLVFVEAISIIALLIIFQLFSR' A
#
# COMPACT_ATOMS: atom_id res chain seq x y z
N MET A 1 22.78 8.75 -16.33
CA MET A 1 22.52 7.30 -16.49
C MET A 1 22.54 6.54 -15.16
N LEU A 2 23.66 6.02 -14.63
CA LEU A 2 23.64 5.19 -13.40
C LEU A 2 23.10 5.92 -12.17
N ALA A 3 23.56 7.16 -11.91
CA ALA A 3 23.12 7.93 -10.74
C ALA A 3 21.61 8.24 -10.76
N GLU A 4 21.06 8.58 -11.93
CA GLU A 4 19.62 8.82 -12.10
C GLU A 4 18.80 7.56 -11.86
N THR A 5 19.27 6.39 -12.33
CA THR A 5 18.61 5.11 -12.06
C THR A 5 18.52 4.83 -10.56
N PHE A 6 19.60 5.06 -9.81
CA PHE A 6 19.58 4.87 -8.35
C PHE A 6 18.63 5.86 -7.64
N ILE A 7 18.55 7.11 -8.12
CA ILE A 7 17.62 8.11 -7.59
C ILE A 7 16.17 7.68 -7.83
N ILE A 8 15.84 7.26 -9.05
CA ILE A 8 14.48 6.82 -9.40
C ILE A 8 14.07 5.62 -8.54
N ILE A 9 14.94 4.62 -8.41
CA ILE A 9 14.70 3.44 -7.56
C ILE A 9 14.48 3.86 -6.09
N GLY A 10 15.30 4.79 -5.58
CA GLY A 10 15.17 5.28 -4.21
C GLY A 10 13.82 5.98 -3.96
N VAL A 11 13.39 6.84 -4.90
CA VAL A 11 12.11 7.54 -4.80
C VAL A 11 10.93 6.58 -4.89
N MET A 12 10.98 5.61 -5.82
CA MET A 12 9.94 4.57 -5.94
C MET A 12 9.84 3.72 -4.68
N PHE A 13 10.98 3.34 -4.10
CA PHE A 13 11.01 2.55 -2.88
C PHE A 13 10.32 3.29 -1.72
N VAL A 14 10.69 4.55 -1.49
CA VAL A 14 10.08 5.37 -0.43
C VAL A 14 8.57 5.57 -0.67
N ALA A 15 8.15 5.76 -1.93
CA ALA A 15 6.75 5.94 -2.28
C ALA A 15 5.89 4.72 -1.94
N VAL A 16 6.41 3.49 -2.13
CA VAL A 16 5.66 2.25 -1.88
C VAL A 16 5.78 1.78 -0.42
N MET A 17 6.81 2.20 0.32
CA MET A 17 7.00 1.81 1.72
C MET A 17 5.82 2.21 2.62
N GLY A 18 5.27 3.42 2.47
CA GLY A 18 4.12 3.87 3.26
C GLY A 18 2.91 2.94 3.12
N PRO A 19 2.40 2.73 1.90
CA PRO A 19 1.34 1.77 1.61
C PRO A 19 1.63 0.35 2.13
N ALA A 20 2.86 -0.15 1.95
CA ALA A 20 3.24 -1.48 2.42
C ALA A 20 3.11 -1.63 3.96
N VAL A 21 3.49 -0.61 4.72
CA VAL A 21 3.32 -0.59 6.18
C VAL A 21 1.84 -0.58 6.57
N VAL A 22 1.00 0.18 5.87
CA VAL A 22 -0.45 0.19 6.13
C VAL A 22 -1.07 -1.17 5.86
N ILE A 23 -0.70 -1.83 4.76
CA ILE A 23 -1.18 -3.18 4.43
C ILE A 23 -0.75 -4.19 5.51
N ALA A 24 0.52 -4.15 5.93
CA ALA A 24 1.05 -5.06 6.94
C ALA A 24 0.34 -4.89 8.31
N THR A 25 0.13 -3.64 8.73
CA THR A 25 -0.57 -3.34 9.99
C THR A 25 -2.05 -3.72 9.93
N LEU A 26 -2.73 -3.44 8.81
CA LEU A 26 -4.11 -3.83 8.57
C LEU A 26 -4.26 -5.36 8.59
N GLY A 27 -3.41 -6.10 7.87
CA GLY A 27 -3.45 -7.57 7.84
C GLY A 27 -3.27 -8.17 9.24
N LYS A 28 -2.32 -7.66 10.02
CA LYS A 28 -2.12 -8.08 11.42
C LYS A 28 -3.35 -7.81 12.29
N ALA A 29 -3.99 -6.65 12.13
CA ALA A 29 -5.19 -6.28 12.87
C ALA A 29 -6.38 -7.19 12.51
N VAL A 30 -6.58 -7.47 11.22
CA VAL A 30 -7.63 -8.37 10.72
C VAL A 30 -7.44 -9.78 11.26
N ILE A 31 -6.24 -10.34 11.15
CA ILE A 31 -5.94 -11.70 11.66
C ILE A 31 -6.23 -11.77 13.16
N LYS A 32 -5.77 -10.77 13.93
CA LYS A 32 -6.00 -10.71 15.39
C LYS A 32 -7.48 -10.55 15.76
N ALA A 33 -8.25 -9.82 14.97
CA ALA A 33 -9.68 -9.65 15.20
C ALA A 33 -10.45 -10.94 14.91
N LEU A 34 -10.15 -11.59 13.77
CA LEU A 34 -10.81 -12.83 13.35
C LEU A 34 -10.45 -14.01 14.24
N SER A 35 -9.21 -14.07 14.75
CA SER A 35 -8.81 -15.12 15.70
C SER A 35 -9.57 -15.02 17.04
N ARG A 36 -10.02 -13.81 17.42
CA ARG A 36 -10.81 -13.57 18.63
C ARG A 36 -12.31 -13.77 18.41
N ASN A 37 -12.80 -13.47 17.21
CA ASN A 37 -14.20 -13.66 16.84
C ASN A 37 -14.39 -14.01 15.35
N PRO A 38 -14.40 -15.30 15.00
CA PRO A 38 -14.56 -15.74 13.61
C PRO A 38 -15.90 -15.31 12.97
N SER A 39 -16.96 -15.14 13.77
CA SER A 39 -18.28 -14.73 13.27
C SER A 39 -18.32 -13.29 12.72
N ALA A 40 -17.30 -12.47 13.03
CA ALA A 40 -17.19 -11.11 12.55
C ALA A 40 -16.61 -10.99 11.13
N ALA A 41 -16.24 -12.11 10.48
CA ALA A 41 -15.58 -12.11 9.16
C ALA A 41 -16.31 -11.28 8.11
N SER A 42 -17.63 -11.45 7.97
CA SER A 42 -18.44 -10.71 6.99
C SER A 42 -18.44 -9.20 7.23
N LYS A 43 -18.38 -8.76 8.49
CA LYS A 43 -18.34 -7.34 8.87
C LYS A 43 -16.96 -6.73 8.63
N ILE A 44 -15.89 -7.48 8.89
CA ILE A 44 -14.50 -7.00 8.76
C ILE A 44 -14.06 -7.00 7.29
N PHE A 45 -14.47 -8.00 6.50
CA PHE A 45 -14.01 -8.16 5.12
C PHE A 45 -14.34 -6.95 4.24
N MET A 46 -15.56 -6.41 4.34
CA MET A 46 -15.96 -5.25 3.55
C MET A 46 -15.12 -4.01 3.89
N GLY A 47 -14.90 -3.73 5.18
CA GLY A 47 -14.05 -2.62 5.61
C GLY A 47 -12.58 -2.80 5.20
N MET A 48 -12.06 -4.03 5.30
CA MET A 48 -10.70 -4.37 4.88
C MET A 48 -10.51 -4.12 3.38
N VAL A 49 -11.42 -4.60 2.54
CA VAL A 49 -11.34 -4.42 1.08
C VAL A 49 -11.36 -2.94 0.73
N VAL A 50 -12.27 -2.16 1.31
CA VAL A 50 -12.34 -0.70 1.06
C VAL A 50 -11.02 -0.02 1.45
N MET A 51 -10.47 -0.34 2.63
CA MET A 51 -9.19 0.22 3.07
C MET A 51 -8.04 -0.16 2.13
N LEU A 52 -7.96 -1.42 1.71
CA LEU A 52 -6.93 -1.86 0.76
C LEU A 52 -7.05 -1.13 -0.59
N VAL A 53 -8.26 -0.92 -1.10
CA VAL A 53 -8.47 -0.16 -2.34
C VAL A 53 -7.97 1.28 -2.20
N PHE A 54 -8.23 1.95 -1.08
CA PHE A 54 -7.70 3.29 -0.85
C PHE A 54 -6.17 3.33 -0.75
N VAL A 55 -5.58 2.33 -0.09
CA VAL A 55 -4.12 2.22 0.02
C VAL A 55 -3.49 2.00 -1.35
N GLU A 56 -4.04 1.11 -2.17
CA GLU A 56 -3.57 0.88 -3.53
C GLU A 56 -3.77 2.10 -4.43
N ALA A 57 -4.88 2.84 -4.28
CA ALA A 57 -5.09 4.08 -5.03
C ALA A 57 -3.98 5.11 -4.75
N ILE A 58 -3.55 5.26 -3.49
CA ILE A 58 -2.45 6.13 -3.11
C ILE A 58 -1.14 5.63 -3.74
N SER A 59 -0.85 4.33 -3.68
CA SER A 59 0.33 3.72 -4.31
C SER A 59 0.39 4.03 -5.81
N ILE A 60 -0.73 3.81 -6.51
CA ILE A 60 -0.81 4.02 -7.96
C ILE A 60 -0.61 5.50 -8.30
N ILE A 61 -1.26 6.42 -7.59
CA ILE A 61 -1.10 7.86 -7.83
C ILE A 61 0.36 8.28 -7.62
N ALA A 62 1.01 7.80 -6.56
CA ALA A 62 2.41 8.11 -6.27
C ALA A 62 3.34 7.61 -7.40
N LEU A 63 3.12 6.39 -7.89
CA LEU A 63 3.89 5.83 -9.01
C LEU A 63 3.64 6.59 -10.32
N LEU A 64 2.40 7.02 -10.59
CA LEU A 64 2.08 7.83 -11.77
C LEU A 64 2.75 9.20 -11.72
N ILE A 65 2.82 9.85 -10.56
CA ILE A 65 3.54 11.12 -10.40
C ILE A 65 5.03 10.94 -10.67
N ILE A 66 5.64 9.86 -10.14
CA ILE A 66 7.03 9.53 -10.41
C ILE A 66 7.24 9.31 -11.91
N PHE A 67 6.38 8.50 -12.54
CA PHE A 67 6.47 8.26 -13.98
C PHE A 67 6.40 9.58 -14.77
N GLN A 68 5.43 10.45 -14.48
CA GLN A 68 5.30 11.76 -15.12
C GLN A 68 6.51 12.69 -14.90
N LEU A 69 7.14 12.65 -13.73
CA LEU A 69 8.32 13.47 -13.41
C LEU A 69 9.57 13.03 -14.18
N PHE A 70 9.72 11.72 -14.42
CA PHE A 70 10.92 11.14 -15.01
C PHE A 70 10.74 10.63 -16.46
N SER A 71 9.54 10.75 -17.05
CA SER A 71 9.19 10.32 -18.42
C SER A 71 9.74 11.25 -19.53
N ARG A 72 10.88 11.92 -19.33
CA ARG A 72 11.51 12.74 -20.38
C ARG A 72 12.38 11.91 -21.32
#